data_AF-F3FHB4-F1
#
_entry.id   AF-F3FHB4-F1
#
_cell.length_a   1.000
_cell.length_b   1.000
_cell.length_c   1.000
_cell.angle_alpha   90.00
_cell.angle_beta   90.00
_cell.angle_gamma   90.00
#
_symmetry.space_group_name_H-M   'P 1'
#
loop_
_entity.id
_entity.type
_entity.pdbx_description
1 polymer ?
#
loop_
_entity_poly.entity_id
_entity_poly.type
_entity_poly.pdbx_seq_one_letter_code
_entity_poly.pdbx_strand_id
1 'polypeptide(L)' 'GELAGRLPIIAAGGITEGRHAAEKIAAGASLVQLYSGFIYKGPALIRDAGDAIAAMPRAAR' A
#
# COMPACT_ATOMS: atom_id res chain seq x y z
N GLY A 1 2.08 -4.04 18.73
CA GLY A 1 1.56 -2.72 18.35
C GLY A 1 0.13 -2.60 18.82
N GLU A 2 -0.31 -1.38 19.17
CA GLU A 2 -1.58 -1.08 19.88
C GLU A 2 -2.85 -1.73 19.31
N LEU A 3 -2.86 -2.15 18.04
CA LEU A 3 -4.07 -2.63 17.36
C LEU A 3 -4.12 -4.15 17.13
N ALA A 4 -3.05 -4.90 17.42
CA ALA A 4 -2.97 -6.37 17.37
C ALA A 4 -3.70 -7.05 16.18
N GLY A 5 -3.74 -6.42 15.00
CA GLY A 5 -4.44 -6.93 13.81
C GLY A 5 -5.97 -6.97 13.89
N ARG A 6 -6.58 -6.42 14.95
CA ARG A 6 -8.04 -6.46 15.18
C ARG A 6 -8.82 -5.39 14.44
N LEU A 7 -8.13 -4.34 13.99
CA LEU A 7 -8.72 -3.24 13.23
C LEU A 7 -7.97 -3.09 11.90
N PRO A 8 -8.66 -3.16 10.74
CA PRO A 8 -8.05 -2.90 9.45
C PRO A 8 -7.46 -1.49 9.39
N ILE A 9 -6.21 -1.37 8.97
CA ILE A 9 -5.51 -0.09 8.84
C ILE A 9 -5.47 0.31 7.36
N ILE A 10 -5.83 1.56 7.05
CA ILE A 10 -5.66 2.15 5.72
C ILE A 10 -4.47 3.10 5.78
N ALA A 11 -3.42 2.82 5.03
CA ALA A 11 -2.28 3.73 4.93
C ALA A 11 -2.53 4.80 3.86
N ALA A 12 -2.34 6.06 4.23
CA ALA A 12 -2.44 7.20 3.34
C ALA A 12 -1.16 8.06 3.40
N GLY A 13 -0.77 8.62 2.26
CA GLY A 13 0.35 9.57 2.16
C GLY A 13 1.70 8.95 1.75
N GLY A 14 2.45 9.71 0.95
CA GLY A 14 3.81 9.36 0.52
C GLY A 14 3.92 8.27 -0.55
N ILE A 15 2.81 7.89 -1.22
CA ILE A 15 2.83 6.82 -2.23
C ILE A 15 2.94 7.43 -3.62
N THR A 16 4.10 7.27 -4.26
CA THR A 16 4.43 7.85 -5.58
C THR A 16 5.05 6.84 -6.55
N GLU A 17 5.29 5.62 -6.09
CA GLU A 17 5.76 4.44 -6.84
C GLU A 17 5.18 3.19 -6.18
N GLY A 18 5.09 2.08 -6.91
CA GLY A 18 4.47 0.85 -6.44
C GLY A 18 5.11 0.27 -5.17
N ARG A 19 6.44 0.39 -5.05
CA ARG A 19 7.19 -0.05 -3.86
C ARG A 19 6.69 0.62 -2.58
N HIS A 20 6.36 1.91 -2.60
CA HIS A 20 5.85 2.61 -1.42
C HIS A 20 4.53 1.97 -0.94
N ALA A 21 3.67 1.52 -1.85
CA ALA A 21 2.42 0.83 -1.48
C ALA A 21 2.69 -0.52 -0.82
N ALA A 22 3.60 -1.32 -1.39
CA ALA A 22 4.02 -2.60 -0.82
C ALA A 22 4.63 -2.43 0.58
N GLU A 23 5.46 -1.40 0.78
CA GLU A 23 6.05 -1.07 2.09
C GLU A 23 4.96 -0.76 3.14
N LYS A 24 3.90 -0.03 2.77
CA LYS A 24 2.77 0.24 3.69
C LYS A 24 2.02 -1.04 4.07
N ILE A 25 1.77 -1.92 3.11
CA ILE A 25 1.13 -3.21 3.38
C ILE A 25 2.02 -4.08 4.27
N ALA A 26 3.32 -4.14 4.00
CA ALA A 26 4.29 -4.89 4.81
C ALA A 26 4.38 -4.37 6.25
N ALA A 27 4.18 -3.07 6.45
CA ALA A 27 4.10 -2.44 7.78
C ALA A 27 2.81 -2.77 8.56
N GLY A 28 1.87 -3.51 7.96
CA GLY A 28 0.63 -3.96 8.60
C GLY A 28 -0.63 -3.23 8.14
N ALA A 29 -0.55 -2.37 7.12
CA ALA A 29 -1.75 -1.81 6.51
C ALA A 29 -2.53 -2.90 5.74
N SER A 30 -3.85 -2.86 5.82
CA SER A 30 -4.73 -3.71 5.04
C SER A 30 -5.03 -3.11 3.65
N LEU A 31 -4.98 -1.78 3.53
CA LEU A 31 -5.26 -1.03 2.32
C LEU A 31 -4.32 0.17 2.19
N VAL A 32 -4.18 0.71 0.98
CA VAL A 32 -3.49 1.97 0.70
C VAL A 32 -4.40 2.94 -0.03
N GLN A 33 -4.21 4.25 0.18
CA GLN A 33 -4.92 5.31 -0.52
C GLN A 33 -3.95 6.18 -1.33
N LEU A 34 -4.32 6.45 -2.58
CA LEU A 34 -3.57 7.30 -3.50
C LEU A 34 -4.30 8.64 -3.70
N TYR A 35 -3.65 9.76 -3.37
CA TYR A 35 -4.15 11.10 -3.68
C TYR A 35 -3.08 11.91 -4.41
N SER A 36 -2.11 12.48 -3.69
CA SER A 36 -1.06 13.31 -4.29
C SER A 36 -0.27 12.54 -5.34
N GLY A 37 0.05 11.27 -5.05
CA GLY A 37 0.68 10.38 -6.03
C GLY A 37 -0.12 10.21 -7.31
N PHE A 38 -1.43 10.05 -7.21
CA PHE A 38 -2.30 9.94 -8.39
C PHE A 38 -2.32 11.24 -9.20
N ILE A 39 -2.38 12.40 -8.54
CA ILE A 39 -2.33 13.71 -9.21
C ILE A 39 -1.02 13.89 -9.99
N TYR A 40 0.13 13.53 -9.39
CA TYR A 40 1.44 13.79 -10.00
C TYR A 40 1.93 12.68 -10.94
N LYS A 41 1.50 11.43 -10.75
CA LYS A 41 1.98 10.27 -11.52
C LYS A 41 0.92 9.69 -12.46
N GLY A 42 -0.33 10.14 -12.33
CA GLY A 42 -1.44 9.68 -13.13
C GLY A 42 -1.88 8.24 -12.82
N PRO A 43 -2.79 7.68 -13.65
CA PRO A 43 -3.40 6.38 -13.40
C PRO A 43 -2.44 5.19 -13.47
N ALA A 44 -1.26 5.33 -14.08
CA ALA A 44 -0.24 4.29 -14.11
C ALA A 44 0.18 3.85 -12.70
N LEU A 45 0.17 4.78 -11.73
CA LEU A 45 0.51 4.49 -10.33
C LEU A 45 -0.43 3.46 -9.69
N ILE A 46 -1.69 3.38 -10.12
CA ILE A 46 -2.65 2.41 -9.58
C ILE A 46 -2.21 0.99 -9.93
N ARG A 47 -1.82 0.77 -11.19
CA ARG A 47 -1.32 -0.53 -11.67
C ARG A 47 -0.01 -0.88 -11.00
N ASP A 48 0.94 0.06 -10.97
CA ASP A 48 2.24 -0.12 -10.33
C ASP A 48 2.11 -0.50 -8.84
N ALA A 49 1.21 0.16 -8.10
CA ALA A 49 0.90 -0.20 -6.72
C ALA A 49 0.28 -1.60 -6.58
N GLY A 50 -0.68 -1.94 -7.45
CA GLY A 50 -1.31 -3.26 -7.46
C GLY A 50 -0.31 -4.40 -7.74
N ASP A 51 0.53 -4.21 -8.75
CA ASP A 51 1.54 -5.18 -9.16
C ASP A 51 2.60 -5.38 -8.06
N ALA A 52 3.07 -4.30 -7.45
CA ALA A 52 4.03 -4.36 -6.34
C ALA A 52 3.46 -5.09 -5.12
N ILE A 53 2.20 -4.83 -4.75
CA ILE A 53 1.52 -5.53 -3.65
C ILE A 53 1.33 -7.02 -4.00
N ALA A 54 0.94 -7.34 -5.23
CA ALA A 54 0.74 -8.73 -5.67
C ALA A 54 2.03 -9.55 -5.69
N ALA A 55 3.18 -8.90 -5.92
CA ALA A 55 4.49 -9.53 -5.89
C ALA A 55 5.03 -9.80 -4.47
N MET A 56 4.38 -9.30 -3.42
CA MET A 56 4.82 -9.52 -2.04
C MET A 56 4.70 -11.01 -1.64
N PRO A 57 5.66 -11.55 -0.88
CA PRO A 57 5.52 -12.87 -0.27
C PRO A 57 4.27 -12.89 0.61
N ARG A 58 3.39 -13.89 0.43
CA ARG A 58 2.25 -14.06 1.34
C ARG A 58 2.80 -14.38 2.73
N ALA A 59 2.44 -13.58 3.72
CA ALA A 59 2.64 -13.93 5.11
C ALA A 59 2.01 -15.30 5.36
N ALA A 60 2.76 -16.21 6.00
CA ALA A 60 2.21 -17.49 6.45
C ALA A 60 0.98 -17.17 7.33
N ARG A 61 -0.18 -17.68 6.91
CA ARG A 61 -1.45 -17.46 7.62
C ARG A 61 -1.41 -18.05 9.01
#